data_AF-A0A6N9YU84-F1
#
_entry.id   AF-A0A6N9YU84-F1
#
_cell.length_a   1.000
_cell.length_b   1.000
_cell.length_c   1.000
_cell.angle_alpha   90.00
_cell.angle_beta   90.00
_cell.angle_gamma   90.00
#
_symmetry.space_group_name_H-M   'P 1'
#
loop_
_entity.id
_entity.type
_entity.pdbx_description
1 polymer ?
#
loop_
_entity_poly.entity_id
_entity_poly.type
_entity_poly.pdbx_seq_one_letter_code
_entity_poly.pdbx_strand_id
1 'polypeptide(L)' 'MAEALDGMADLAQPKWLTWRRKQRLEASTPERFGVLLFDIVEFTDPVLSGGAAGLHWSPEQRAWIKAGEFTQAPAAAPR' A
#
# COMPACT_ATOMS: atom_id res chain seq x y z
N MET A 1 6.73 10.98 5.96
CA MET A 1 5.76 10.33 6.89
C MET A 1 6.44 9.28 7.77
N ALA A 2 7.39 8.50 7.24
CA ALA A 2 8.06 7.39 7.94
C ALA A 2 8.57 7.74 9.35
N GLU A 3 9.25 8.88 9.51
CA GLU A 3 9.82 9.33 10.78
C GLU A 3 8.76 9.56 11.88
N ALA A 4 7.57 10.05 11.51
CA ALA A 4 6.48 10.30 12.46
C ALA A 4 5.80 9.01 12.95
N LEU A 5 6.04 7.88 12.28
CA LEU A 5 5.46 6.58 12.58
C LEU A 5 6.46 5.62 13.24
N ASP A 6 7.68 6.08 13.53
CA ASP A 6 8.69 5.29 14.21
C ASP A 6 8.18 4.77 15.57
N GLY A 7 8.46 3.50 15.88
CA GLY A 7 7.96 2.83 17.08
C GLY A 7 6.45 2.52 17.12
N MET A 8 5.62 3.10 16.24
CA MET A 8 4.17 2.85 16.23
C MET A 8 3.84 1.39 15.88
N ALA A 9 4.66 0.78 15.02
CA ALA A 9 4.47 -0.60 14.59
C ALA A 9 4.39 -1.57 15.79
N ASP A 10 5.27 -1.40 16.77
CA ASP A 10 5.34 -2.25 17.96
C ASP A 10 4.16 -1.98 18.91
N LEU A 11 3.89 -0.71 19.18
CA LEU A 11 2.81 -0.28 20.08
C LEU A 11 1.42 -0.70 19.58
N ALA A 12 1.21 -0.69 18.27
CA ALA A 12 -0.09 -0.97 17.66
C ALA A 12 -0.29 -2.44 17.26
N GLN A 13 0.77 -3.25 17.18
CA GLN A 13 0.71 -4.67 16.78
C GLN A 13 -0.37 -5.49 17.52
N PRO A 14 -0.51 -5.46 18.86
CA PRO A 14 -1.52 -6.27 19.54
C PRO A 14 -2.96 -5.82 19.22
N LYS A 15 -3.16 -4.51 19.06
CA LYS A 15 -4.46 -3.94 18.66
C LYS A 15 -4.79 -4.30 17.21
N TRP A 16 -3.79 -4.25 16.33
CA TRP A 16 -3.89 -4.65 14.94
C TRP A 16 -4.34 -6.11 14.80
N LEU A 17 -3.68 -7.06 15.47
CA LEU A 17 -4.05 -8.48 15.41
C LEU A 17 -5.50 -8.71 15.86
N THR A 18 -5.90 -8.06 16.97
CA THR A 18 -7.26 -8.16 17.50
C THR A 18 -8.29 -7.62 16.50
N TRP A 19 -8.01 -6.45 15.91
CA TRP A 19 -8.89 -5.82 14.93
C TRP A 19 -8.96 -6.64 13.63
N ARG A 20 -7.81 -7.07 13.09
CA ARG A 20 -7.68 -7.89 11.88
C ARG A 20 -8.54 -9.15 11.96
N ARG A 21 -8.50 -9.85 13.10
CA ARG A 21 -9.35 -11.02 13.35
C ARG A 21 -10.82 -10.66 13.42
N LYS A 22 -11.19 -9.60 14.14
CA LYS A 22 -12.58 -9.13 14.25
C LYS A 22 -13.17 -8.74 12.89
N GLN A 23 -12.35 -8.15 12.01
CA GLN A 23 -12.76 -7.76 10.67
C GLN A 23 -12.59 -8.87 9.63
N ARG A 24 -12.10 -10.06 10.02
CA ARG A 24 -11.82 -11.21 9.13
C ARG A 24 -10.91 -10.84 7.96
N LEU A 25 -9.96 -9.93 8.19
CA LEU A 25 -9.03 -9.45 7.16
C LEU A 25 -7.78 -10.33 7.05
N GLU A 26 -7.83 -11.53 7.61
CA GLU A 26 -6.66 -12.39 7.77
C GLU A 26 -6.12 -12.96 6.45
N ALA A 27 -6.97 -13.02 5.42
CA ALA A 27 -6.58 -13.47 4.09
C ALA A 27 -6.04 -12.34 3.19
N SER A 28 -6.39 -11.08 3.47
CA SER A 28 -6.14 -9.95 2.56
C SER A 28 -5.19 -8.89 3.13
N THR A 29 -4.78 -9.03 4.39
CA THR A 29 -3.90 -8.04 5.05
C THR A 29 -2.72 -8.71 5.75
N PRO A 30 -1.55 -8.05 5.81
CA PRO A 30 -0.39 -8.58 6.50
C PRO A 30 -0.64 -8.85 7.99
N GLU A 31 -0.01 -9.88 8.53
CA GLU A 31 -0.06 -10.16 9.97
C GLU A 31 0.68 -9.08 10.78
N ARG A 32 1.81 -8.60 10.26
CA ARG A 32 2.62 -7.55 10.88
C ARG A 32 2.10 -6.17 10.49
N PHE A 33 1.74 -5.37 11.48
CA PHE A 33 1.28 -4.00 11.28
C PHE A 33 2.36 -3.12 10.64
N GLY A 34 3.63 -3.34 10.98
CA GLY A 34 4.76 -2.64 10.34
C GLY A 34 4.83 -2.84 8.82
N VAL A 35 4.43 -4.00 8.30
CA VAL A 35 4.39 -4.25 6.85
C VAL A 35 3.27 -3.41 6.21
N LEU A 36 2.10 -3.36 6.83
CA LEU A 36 1.01 -2.50 6.37
C LEU A 36 1.39 -1.00 6.42
N LEU A 37 2.08 -0.57 7.49
CA LEU A 37 2.56 0.80 7.57
C LEU A 37 3.58 1.13 6.48
N PHE A 38 4.49 0.20 6.19
CA PHE A 38 5.46 0.36 5.11
C PHE A 38 4.76 0.52 3.75
N ASP A 39 3.80 -0.36 3.45
CA ASP A 39 2.90 -0.26 2.29
C ASP A 39 2.26 1.11 2.14
N ILE A 40 1.68 1.62 3.24
CA ILE A 40 1.01 2.92 3.27
C ILE A 40 2.03 4.04 3.04
N VAL A 41 3.21 3.97 3.65
CA VAL A 41 4.27 4.98 3.48
C VAL A 41 4.77 5.01 2.04
N GLU A 42 5.06 3.88 1.41
CA GLU A 42 5.48 3.84 -0.01
C GLU A 42 4.45 4.46 -0.95
N PHE A 43 3.17 4.25 -0.66
CA PHE A 43 2.09 4.88 -1.42
C PHE A 43 1.99 6.40 -1.15
N THR A 44 2.05 6.81 0.12
CA THR A 44 1.69 8.19 0.54
C THR A 44 2.84 9.18 0.52
N ASP A 45 4.08 8.76 0.80
CA ASP A 45 5.22 9.67 0.88
C ASP A 45 5.48 10.43 -0.44
N PRO A 46 5.40 9.78 -1.62
CA PRO A 46 5.50 10.46 -2.91
C PRO A 46 4.33 11.43 -3.17
N VAL A 47 3.13 11.13 -2.66
CA VAL A 47 1.97 12.01 -2.81
C VAL A 47 2.13 13.27 -1.97
N LEU A 48 2.52 13.11 -0.71
CA LEU A 48 2.66 14.21 0.25
C LEU A 48 3.87 15.11 -0.06
N SER A 49 4.94 14.54 -0.62
CA SER A 49 6.12 15.29 -1.05
C SER A 49 5.98 15.92 -2.45
N GLY A 50 4.91 15.62 -3.19
CA GLY A 50 4.72 16.05 -4.57
C GLY A 50 5.49 15.24 -5.62
N GLY A 51 6.28 14.23 -5.21
CA GLY A 51 7.01 13.33 -6.10
C GLY A 51 6.14 12.43 -6.99
N ALA A 52 4.85 12.28 -6.67
CA ALA A 52 3.86 11.57 -7.49
C ALA A 52 3.27 12.40 -8.63
N ALA A 53 3.65 13.68 -8.80
CA ALA A 53 3.09 14.54 -9.84
C ALA A 53 3.38 13.98 -11.26
N GLY A 54 2.32 13.75 -12.04
CA GLY A 54 2.42 13.17 -13.38
C GLY A 54 2.69 11.66 -13.41
N LEU A 55 2.74 11.01 -12.25
CA LEU A 55 2.80 9.56 -12.10
C LEU A 55 1.42 9.01 -11.76
N HIS A 56 1.24 7.72 -12.00
CA HIS A 56 0.04 6.98 -11.62
C HIS A 56 0.45 5.73 -10.84
N TRP A 57 -0.34 5.41 -9.81
CA TRP A 57 -0.12 4.27 -8.95
C TRP A 57 -0.49 2.97 -9.66
N SER A 58 0.45 2.03 -9.73
CA SER A 58 0.23 0.65 -10.17
C SER A 58 0.06 -0.24 -8.94
N PRO A 59 -1.15 -0.76 -8.65
CA PRO A 59 -1.38 -1.60 -7.48
C PRO A 59 -0.67 -2.96 -7.58
N GLU A 60 -0.44 -3.47 -8.80
CA GLU A 60 0.25 -4.74 -9.03
C GLU A 60 1.75 -4.64 -8.73
N GLN A 61 2.36 -3.51 -9.11
CA GLN A 61 3.79 -3.25 -8.90
C GLN A 61 4.06 -2.54 -7.57
N ARG A 62 3.00 -2.08 -6.89
CA ARG A 62 3.06 -1.23 -5.69
C ARG A 62 4.02 -0.05 -5.89
N ALA A 63 3.93 0.59 -7.05
CA ALA A 63 4.86 1.64 -7.47
C ALA A 63 4.16 2.75 -8.25
N TRP A 64 4.72 3.95 -8.16
CA TRP A 64 4.37 5.08 -9.00
C TRP A 64 5.11 4.97 -10.34
N ILE A 65 4.37 4.86 -11.44
CA ILE A 65 4.93 4.73 -12.80
C ILE A 65 4.49 5.91 -13.67
N LYS A 66 5.21 6.20 -14.76
CA LYS A 66 4.92 7.33 -15.65
C LYS A 66 3.80 7.01 -16.65
N ALA A 67 2.97 8.01 -16.95
CA ALA A 67 1.98 7.98 -18.04
C ALA A 67 2.66 7.76 -19.38
N GLY A 68 2.76 6.49 -19.77
CA GLY A 68 3.46 6.02 -20.98
C GLY A 68 4.02 4.61 -20.86
N GLU A 69 4.22 4.09 -19.65
CA GLU A 69 4.69 2.71 -19.42
C GLU A 69 3.55 1.69 -19.19
N PHE A 70 2.29 2.13 -19.19
CA PHE A 70 1.12 1.26 -19.31
C PHE A 70 0.96 0.77 -20.76
N THR A 71 1.83 -0.14 -21.22
CA THR A 71 1.44 -0.99 -22.36
C THR A 71 0.40 -1.97 -21.85
N GLN A 72 -0.87 -1.63 -22.08
CA GLN A 72 -2.04 -2.44 -21.81
C GLN A 72 -1.98 -3.75 -22.62
N ALA A 73 -1.90 -4.90 -21.94
CA ALA A 73 -2.26 -6.19 -22.52
C ALA A 73 -3.77 -6.20 -22.82
N PRO A 74 -4.23 -6.76 -23.97
CA PRO A 74 -5.61 -6.61 -24.40
C PRO A 74 -6.59 -7.27 -23.42
N ALA A 75 -7.64 -6.51 -23.08
CA ALA A 75 -8.82 -7.00 -22.39
C ALA A 75 -9.35 -8.25 -23.10
N ALA A 76 -9.44 -9.34 -22.36
CA ALA A 76 -10.03 -10.59 -22.81
C ALA A 76 -11.46 -10.36 -23.32
N ALA A 77 -11.70 -10.70 -24.58
CA ALA A 77 -13.01 -10.68 -25.20
C ALA A 77 -13.94 -11.70 -24.53
N PRO A 78 -15.20 -11.35 -24.20
CA PRO A 78 -16.21 -12.35 -23.90
C PRO A 78 -16.61 -13.09 -25.19
N ARG A 79 -16.74 -14.42 -25.07
CA ARG A 79 -17.17 -15.36 -26.12
C ARG A 79 -18.64 -15.17 -26.52
#